data_AF-A0AA46KEZ6-F1
#
_entry.id   AF-A0AA46KEZ6-F1
#
_cell.length_a   1.000
_cell.length_b   1.000
_cell.length_c   1.000
_cell.angle_alpha   90.00
_cell.angle_beta   90.00
_cell.angle_gamma   90.00
#
_symmetry.space_group_name_H-M   'P 1'
#
loop_
_entity.id
_entity.type
_entity.pdbx_description
1 polymer ?
#
loop_
_entity_poly.entity_id
_entity_poly.type
_entity_poly.pdbx_seq_one_letter_code
_entity_poly.pdbx_strand_id
1 'polypeptide(L)'
;MTNQSDIKKLAEQMAGSMNSFDDIKDFQKQLMQSFIDTALEAEMEDHLGYPKHEKADKPNKRNGHTKKRVRSDIGELEISTPRDRDSSFEPVLVSKHQTRISGLDDKIIFFYAKGQTTTEIVESIKELYDVDISSSLVSRVTDNILDDITAWQNRPLSSVYPIVYLDCIVVKSWRNNWEGLTVFFEYPKDIRKAIYTTNAIESLNSVIRTAVNKRKVFPSDQAAFKVVYLATQQASKKWSMPIRNWTSALNRFMIMFDDRISKHLI
;
A
#
# COMPACT_ATOMS: atom_id res chain seq x y z
N MET A 1 21.82 2.99 -5.87
CA MET A 1 22.04 3.91 -4.73
C MET A 1 22.28 5.29 -5.30
N THR A 2 21.30 6.18 -5.24
CA THR A 2 21.45 7.57 -5.70
C THR A 2 22.36 8.31 -4.73
N ASN A 3 23.49 8.80 -5.23
CA ASN A 3 24.47 9.52 -4.43
C ASN A 3 23.90 10.92 -4.12
N GLN A 4 23.67 11.24 -2.83
CA GLN A 4 23.12 12.55 -2.41
C GLN A 4 23.93 13.74 -2.95
N SER A 5 25.21 13.53 -3.26
CA SER A 5 26.09 14.52 -3.89
C SER A 5 25.66 14.94 -5.29
N ASP A 6 25.15 13.99 -6.08
CA ASP A 6 24.87 14.21 -7.50
C ASP A 6 23.52 14.92 -7.66
N ILE A 7 22.56 14.58 -6.80
CA ILE A 7 21.27 15.28 -6.69
C ILE A 7 21.50 16.74 -6.24
N LYS A 8 22.43 16.97 -5.30
CA LYS A 8 22.74 18.32 -4.82
C LYS A 8 23.42 19.17 -5.90
N LYS A 9 24.36 18.60 -6.66
CA LYS A 9 24.99 19.28 -7.81
C LYS A 9 23.98 19.63 -8.92
N LEU A 10 23.06 18.71 -9.23
CA LEU A 10 22.00 18.95 -10.21
C LEU A 10 21.05 20.08 -9.75
N ALA A 11 20.68 20.08 -8.46
CA ALA A 11 19.87 21.14 -7.88
C ALA A 11 20.58 22.50 -7.88
N GLU A 12 21.89 22.54 -7.57
CA GLU A 12 22.70 23.77 -7.58
C GLU A 12 22.87 24.35 -9.00
N GLN A 13 23.03 23.50 -10.02
CA GLN A 13 23.12 23.95 -11.43
C GLN A 13 21.81 24.57 -11.94
N MET A 14 20.66 24.13 -11.42
CA MET A 14 19.34 24.51 -11.93
C MET A 14 18.64 25.56 -11.04
N ALA A 15 19.07 25.74 -9.79
CA ALA A 15 18.58 26.79 -8.89
C ALA A 15 18.86 28.22 -9.40
N GLY A 16 19.87 28.39 -10.26
CA GLY A 16 20.17 29.69 -10.88
C GLY A 16 19.15 30.15 -11.93
N SER A 17 18.32 29.25 -12.44
CA SER A 17 17.31 29.54 -13.48
C SER A 17 15.86 29.48 -12.98
N MET A 18 15.62 29.15 -11.71
CA MET A 18 14.28 28.95 -11.13
C MET A 18 13.98 30.04 -10.10
N ASN A 19 12.99 30.87 -10.38
CA ASN A 19 12.61 32.01 -9.53
C ASN A 19 11.21 31.85 -8.91
N SER A 20 10.43 30.85 -9.35
CA SER A 20 9.06 30.60 -8.89
C SER A 20 8.84 29.14 -8.48
N PHE A 21 7.84 28.91 -7.62
CA PHE A 21 7.30 27.58 -7.34
C PHE A 21 6.78 26.87 -8.60
N ASP A 22 6.36 27.62 -9.62
CA ASP A 22 5.94 27.03 -10.91
C ASP A 22 7.13 26.50 -11.73
N ASP A 23 8.29 27.16 -11.67
CA ASP A 23 9.52 26.68 -12.34
C ASP A 23 9.98 25.33 -11.75
N ILE A 24 9.76 25.14 -10.44
CA ILE A 24 10.06 23.89 -9.73
C ILE A 24 9.12 22.77 -10.21
N LYS A 25 7.82 23.08 -10.41
CA LYS A 25 6.85 22.11 -10.94
C LYS A 25 7.19 21.71 -12.37
N ASP A 26 7.54 22.66 -13.23
CA ASP A 26 7.94 22.39 -14.60
C ASP A 26 9.24 21.57 -14.68
N PHE A 27 10.18 21.83 -13.78
CA PHE A 27 11.38 21.02 -13.66
C PHE A 27 11.08 19.58 -13.23
N GLN A 28 10.23 19.41 -12.21
CA GLN A 28 9.80 18.08 -11.76
C GLN A 28 9.14 17.31 -12.89
N LYS A 29 8.34 17.99 -13.71
CA LYS A 29 7.70 17.46 -14.91
C LYS A 29 8.72 16.98 -15.95
N GLN A 30 9.70 17.82 -16.29
CA GLN A 30 10.77 17.48 -17.25
C GLN A 30 11.66 16.33 -16.76
N LEU A 31 12.00 16.31 -15.47
CA LEU A 31 12.77 15.22 -14.86
C LEU A 31 12.02 13.90 -14.98
N MET A 32 10.73 13.89 -14.65
CA MET A 32 9.91 12.68 -14.72
C MET A 32 9.78 12.19 -16.17
N GLN A 33 9.58 13.09 -17.13
CA GLN A 33 9.57 12.76 -18.56
C GLN A 33 10.89 12.11 -18.99
N SER A 34 12.02 12.74 -18.66
CA SER A 34 13.34 12.23 -19.01
C SER A 34 13.64 10.88 -18.37
N PHE A 35 13.22 10.68 -17.12
CA PHE A 35 13.36 9.40 -16.43
C PHE A 35 12.55 8.28 -17.10
N ILE A 36 11.28 8.54 -17.40
CA ILE A 36 10.41 7.57 -18.07
C ILE A 36 10.94 7.24 -19.46
N ASP A 37 11.36 8.23 -20.24
CA ASP A 37 11.91 8.03 -21.58
C ASP A 37 13.19 7.19 -21.52
N THR A 38 14.08 7.46 -20.57
CA THR A 38 15.33 6.71 -20.38
C THR A 38 15.06 5.27 -19.94
N ALA A 39 14.10 5.07 -19.03
CA ALA A 39 13.73 3.74 -18.57
C ALA A 39 13.08 2.89 -19.69
N LEU A 40 12.22 3.51 -20.51
CA LEU A 40 11.62 2.84 -21.67
C LEU A 40 12.68 2.48 -22.73
N GLU A 41 13.69 3.33 -22.92
CA GLU A 41 14.83 3.02 -23.79
C GLU A 41 15.64 1.83 -23.26
N ALA A 42 15.86 1.74 -21.95
CA ALA A 42 16.53 0.60 -21.33
C ALA A 42 15.72 -0.70 -21.48
N GLU A 43 14.40 -0.67 -21.23
CA GLU A 43 13.53 -1.82 -21.48
C GLU A 43 13.58 -2.26 -22.96
N MET A 44 13.70 -1.31 -23.89
CA MET A 44 13.85 -1.60 -25.31
C MET A 44 15.21 -2.21 -25.66
N GLU A 45 16.29 -1.82 -24.97
CA GLU A 45 17.61 -2.44 -25.11
C GLU A 45 17.58 -3.89 -24.63
N ASP A 46 16.93 -4.15 -23.50
CA ASP A 46 16.73 -5.51 -22.97
C ASP A 46 15.87 -6.37 -23.91
N HIS A 47 14.78 -5.81 -24.44
CA HIS A 47 13.89 -6.52 -25.38
C HIS A 47 14.59 -6.93 -26.68
N LEU A 48 15.39 -6.03 -27.26
CA LEU A 48 16.14 -6.31 -28.48
C LEU A 48 17.43 -7.12 -28.21
N GLY A 49 17.97 -7.01 -27.00
CA GLY A 49 19.24 -7.59 -26.57
C GLY A 49 20.47 -6.86 -27.13
N TYR A 50 20.33 -5.58 -27.48
CA TYR A 50 21.45 -4.74 -27.92
C TYR A 50 21.14 -3.23 -27.75
N PRO A 51 22.17 -2.42 -27.49
CA PRO A 51 22.03 -0.98 -27.26
C PRO A 51 21.77 -0.19 -28.54
N LYS A 52 21.32 1.05 -28.36
CA LYS A 52 21.04 1.96 -29.48
C LYS A 52 22.29 2.19 -30.34
N HIS A 53 22.14 2.11 -31.67
CA HIS A 53 23.19 2.28 -32.69
C HIS A 53 24.25 1.17 -32.80
N GLU A 54 24.14 0.09 -32.03
CA GLU A 54 24.98 -1.09 -32.25
C GLU A 54 24.50 -1.90 -33.47
N LYS A 55 25.45 -2.40 -34.26
CA LYS A 55 25.14 -3.27 -35.41
C LYS A 55 24.84 -4.67 -34.92
N ALA A 56 23.56 -4.98 -34.70
CA ALA A 56 23.09 -6.32 -34.38
C ALA A 56 22.46 -7.00 -35.61
N ASP A 57 22.84 -8.25 -35.87
CA ASP A 57 22.24 -9.11 -36.90
C ASP A 57 21.00 -9.83 -36.35
N LYS A 58 20.01 -9.04 -35.93
CA LYS A 58 18.72 -9.52 -35.42
C LYS A 58 17.59 -9.16 -36.40
N PRO A 59 16.54 -10.01 -36.50
CA PRO A 59 15.42 -9.77 -37.40
C PRO A 59 14.61 -8.53 -37.02
N ASN A 60 14.38 -8.34 -35.71
CA ASN A 60 13.66 -7.19 -35.19
C ASN A 60 14.64 -6.01 -34.95
N LYS A 61 14.17 -4.79 -35.23
CA LYS A 61 14.96 -3.55 -35.14
C LYS A 61 14.14 -2.41 -34.57
N ARG A 62 14.82 -1.42 -34.00
CA ARG A 62 14.21 -0.16 -33.55
C ARG A 62 13.58 0.57 -34.75
N ASN A 63 12.39 1.13 -34.55
CA ASN A 63 11.60 1.84 -35.55
C ASN A 63 11.05 3.17 -35.00
N GLY A 64 11.97 4.01 -34.50
CA GLY A 64 11.66 5.34 -33.98
C GLY A 64 10.85 5.32 -32.67
N HIS A 65 10.12 6.41 -32.45
CA HIS A 65 9.38 6.68 -31.22
C HIS A 65 7.94 7.10 -31.52
N THR A 66 7.05 6.90 -30.56
CA THR A 66 5.70 7.42 -30.60
C THR A 66 5.46 8.29 -29.38
N LYS A 67 4.97 9.51 -29.65
CA LYS A 67 4.57 10.45 -28.61
C LYS A 67 3.30 9.95 -27.93
N LYS A 68 3.32 9.90 -26.61
CA LYS A 68 2.19 9.48 -25.79
C LYS A 68 1.97 10.50 -24.69
N ARG A 69 0.73 11.00 -24.58
CA ARG A 69 0.33 11.85 -23.46
C ARG A 69 -0.21 11.00 -22.34
N VAL A 70 0.35 11.16 -21.15
CA VAL A 70 0.02 10.38 -19.96
C VAL A 70 -0.22 11.30 -18.78
N ARG A 71 -1.31 11.07 -18.05
CA ARG A 71 -1.64 11.82 -16.85
C ARG A 71 -0.92 11.23 -15.64
N SER A 72 -0.15 12.06 -14.94
CA SER A 72 0.54 11.72 -13.70
C SER A 72 0.07 12.59 -12.54
N ASP A 73 0.61 12.34 -11.35
CA ASP A 73 0.42 13.15 -10.14
C ASP A 73 0.99 14.57 -10.24
N ILE A 74 1.98 14.78 -11.12
CA ILE A 74 2.60 16.09 -11.39
C ILE A 74 2.02 16.77 -12.66
N GLY A 75 0.92 16.24 -13.20
CA GLY A 75 0.22 16.78 -14.37
C GLY A 75 0.36 15.95 -15.64
N GLU A 76 0.01 16.54 -16.80
CA GLU A 76 0.06 15.88 -18.10
C GLU A 76 1.50 15.79 -18.64
N LEU A 77 2.05 14.58 -18.72
CA LEU A 77 3.37 14.29 -19.26
C LEU A 77 3.25 13.89 -20.74
N GLU A 78 4.07 14.49 -21.60
CA GLU A 78 4.32 13.98 -22.96
C GLU A 78 5.58 13.10 -22.90
N ILE A 79 5.43 11.80 -23.13
CA ILE A 79 6.54 10.82 -23.13
C ILE A 79 6.80 10.30 -24.54
N SER A 80 8.03 9.90 -24.81
CA SER A 80 8.51 9.40 -26.09
C SER A 80 8.77 7.89 -26.01
N THR A 81 7.74 7.08 -26.31
CA THR A 81 7.84 5.62 -26.20
C THR A 81 8.57 5.02 -27.41
N PRO A 82 9.66 4.24 -27.23
CA PRO A 82 10.36 3.59 -28.32
C PRO A 82 9.50 2.49 -28.95
N ARG A 83 9.73 2.21 -30.24
CA ARG A 83 9.02 1.17 -30.99
C ARG A 83 9.97 0.25 -31.72
N ASP A 84 9.56 -1.01 -31.86
CA ASP A 84 10.23 -2.01 -32.67
C ASP A 84 9.49 -2.18 -34.01
N ARG A 85 10.19 -2.77 -34.99
CA ARG A 85 9.67 -2.97 -36.35
C ARG A 85 8.55 -4.00 -36.35
N ASP A 86 8.68 -5.04 -35.54
CA ASP A 86 7.72 -6.14 -35.47
C ASP A 86 6.55 -5.86 -34.51
N SER A 87 6.53 -4.68 -33.86
CA SER A 87 5.52 -4.26 -32.87
C SER A 87 5.36 -5.21 -31.67
N SER A 88 6.38 -6.04 -31.43
CA SER A 88 6.45 -7.05 -30.36
C SER A 88 6.84 -6.49 -29.00
N PHE A 89 7.36 -5.26 -28.93
CA PHE A 89 7.77 -4.65 -27.66
C PHE A 89 6.57 -4.34 -26.78
N GLU A 90 6.51 -4.91 -25.57
CA GLU A 90 5.47 -4.64 -24.56
C GLU A 90 6.10 -3.99 -23.32
N PRO A 91 6.08 -2.64 -23.22
CA PRO A 91 6.70 -1.94 -22.10
C PRO A 91 6.01 -2.25 -20.78
N VAL A 92 6.80 -2.45 -19.74
CA VAL A 92 6.32 -2.80 -18.39
C VAL A 92 6.05 -1.54 -17.58
N LEU A 93 6.95 -0.55 -17.63
CA LEU A 93 6.80 0.71 -16.87
C LEU A 93 5.55 1.49 -17.27
N VAL A 94 5.27 1.60 -18.57
CA VAL A 94 4.10 2.32 -19.10
C VAL A 94 3.50 1.52 -20.26
N SER A 95 2.49 0.70 -19.96
CA SER A 95 1.88 -0.23 -20.92
C SER A 95 1.33 0.46 -22.17
N LYS A 96 1.20 -0.29 -23.27
CA LYS A 96 0.51 0.19 -24.48
C LYS A 96 -0.89 0.71 -24.11
N HIS A 97 -1.28 1.84 -24.68
CA HIS A 97 -2.57 2.52 -24.43
C HIS A 97 -2.84 3.02 -22.99
N GLN A 98 -1.95 2.81 -22.03
CA GLN A 98 -2.12 3.34 -20.67
C GLN A 98 -2.08 4.87 -20.66
N THR A 99 -3.20 5.53 -20.38
CA THR A 99 -3.31 7.00 -20.39
C THR A 99 -2.99 7.66 -19.04
N ARG A 100 -2.71 6.86 -18.00
CA ARG A 100 -2.47 7.34 -16.64
C ARG A 100 -1.34 6.57 -15.96
N ILE A 101 -0.33 7.27 -15.46
CA ILE A 101 0.71 6.72 -14.59
C ILE A 101 0.17 6.79 -13.16
N SER A 102 -0.08 5.62 -12.57
CA SER A 102 -0.84 5.49 -11.32
C SER A 102 0.03 5.78 -10.11
N GLY A 103 -0.24 6.90 -9.44
CA GLY A 103 0.09 7.16 -8.04
C GLY A 103 -1.09 7.73 -7.25
N LEU A 104 -2.09 8.30 -7.94
CA LEU A 104 -3.25 8.91 -7.28
C LEU A 104 -4.17 7.87 -6.63
N ASP A 105 -4.27 6.67 -7.20
CA ASP A 105 -5.17 5.63 -6.69
C ASP A 105 -4.72 5.17 -5.30
N ASP A 106 -3.41 5.00 -5.08
CA ASP A 106 -2.84 4.72 -3.76
C ASP A 106 -3.08 5.86 -2.76
N LYS A 107 -3.05 7.12 -3.21
CA LYS A 107 -3.38 8.28 -2.36
C LYS A 107 -4.85 8.30 -2.01
N ILE A 108 -5.74 8.02 -2.96
CA ILE A 108 -7.18 7.88 -2.74
C ILE A 108 -7.43 6.78 -1.70
N ILE A 109 -6.82 5.61 -1.86
CA ILE A 109 -6.91 4.49 -0.92
C ILE A 109 -6.38 4.89 0.45
N PHE A 110 -5.24 5.59 0.51
CA PHE A 110 -4.67 6.07 1.77
C PHE A 110 -5.60 7.04 2.51
N PHE A 111 -6.16 8.03 1.81
CA PHE A 111 -7.08 8.99 2.40
C PHE A 111 -8.40 8.34 2.84
N TYR A 112 -8.91 7.39 2.03
CA TYR A 112 -10.06 6.58 2.39
C TYR A 112 -9.80 5.73 3.64
N ALA A 113 -8.62 5.11 3.75
CA ALA A 113 -8.18 4.36 4.94
C ALA A 113 -8.10 5.23 6.19
N LYS A 114 -7.78 6.53 6.04
CA LYS A 114 -7.78 7.52 7.11
C LYS A 114 -9.18 8.01 7.51
N GLY A 115 -10.23 7.45 6.90
CA GLY A 115 -11.62 7.76 7.20
C GLY A 115 -12.11 9.08 6.59
N GLN A 116 -11.38 9.70 5.65
CA GLN A 116 -11.90 10.88 4.94
C GLN A 116 -13.09 10.51 4.06
N THR A 117 -14.08 11.38 3.88
CA THR A 117 -15.22 11.14 2.98
C THR A 117 -14.82 11.27 1.51
N THR A 118 -15.65 10.80 0.57
CA THR A 118 -15.35 10.92 -0.87
C THR A 118 -15.21 12.37 -1.31
N THR A 119 -16.00 13.28 -0.73
CA THR A 119 -15.90 14.73 -0.98
C THR A 119 -14.61 15.32 -0.42
N GLU A 120 -14.26 14.99 0.83
CA GLU A 120 -13.01 15.45 1.45
C GLU A 120 -11.76 14.96 0.69
N ILE A 121 -11.81 13.75 0.12
CA ILE A 121 -10.74 13.19 -0.70
C ILE A 121 -10.57 14.02 -1.99
N VAL A 122 -11.68 14.39 -2.63
CA VAL A 122 -11.67 15.24 -3.84
C VAL A 122 -11.07 16.61 -3.52
N GLU A 123 -11.50 17.24 -2.44
CA GLU A 123 -10.97 18.54 -1.97
C GLU A 123 -9.47 18.44 -1.64
N SER A 124 -9.06 17.42 -0.88
CA SER A 124 -7.65 17.21 -0.50
C SER A 124 -6.75 16.99 -1.72
N ILE A 125 -7.24 16.24 -2.71
CA ILE A 125 -6.47 15.98 -3.94
C ILE A 125 -6.37 17.22 -4.81
N LYS A 126 -7.45 18.00 -4.90
CA LYS A 126 -7.44 19.27 -5.61
C LYS A 126 -6.47 20.26 -4.96
N GLU A 127 -6.46 20.37 -3.63
CA GLU A 127 -5.58 21.29 -2.92
C GLU A 127 -4.10 20.89 -2.99
N LEU A 128 -3.80 19.59 -2.86
CA LEU A 128 -2.41 19.11 -2.83
C LEU A 128 -1.77 18.96 -4.21
N TYR A 129 -2.56 18.60 -5.23
CA TYR A 129 -2.03 18.23 -6.55
C TYR A 129 -2.62 19.08 -7.70
N ASP A 130 -3.57 19.99 -7.42
CA ASP A 130 -4.27 20.79 -8.44
C ASP A 130 -4.92 19.93 -9.55
N VAL A 131 -5.39 18.74 -9.16
CA VAL A 131 -6.07 17.79 -10.06
C VAL A 131 -7.56 17.73 -9.73
N ASP A 132 -8.39 18.05 -10.71
CA ASP A 132 -9.84 17.85 -10.61
C ASP A 132 -10.19 16.36 -10.78
N ILE A 133 -10.78 15.78 -9.74
CA ILE A 133 -11.32 14.42 -9.75
C ILE A 133 -12.78 14.41 -9.31
N SER A 134 -13.55 13.43 -9.79
CA SER A 134 -14.94 13.24 -9.37
C SER A 134 -15.03 12.31 -8.15
N SER A 135 -16.07 12.51 -7.33
CA SER A 135 -16.42 11.57 -6.26
C SER A 135 -16.70 10.16 -6.80
N SER A 136 -17.21 10.05 -8.03
CA SER A 136 -17.41 8.77 -8.73
C SER A 136 -16.10 8.06 -9.07
N LEU A 137 -15.01 8.78 -9.36
CA LEU A 137 -13.69 8.19 -9.54
C LEU A 137 -13.20 7.61 -8.22
N VAL A 138 -13.35 8.34 -7.11
CA VAL A 138 -12.99 7.87 -5.76
C VAL A 138 -13.75 6.58 -5.43
N SER A 139 -15.06 6.53 -5.66
CA SER A 139 -15.85 5.32 -5.43
C SER A 139 -15.33 4.14 -6.26
N ARG A 140 -15.13 4.30 -7.58
CA ARG A 140 -14.62 3.24 -8.45
C ARG A 140 -13.26 2.69 -8.00
N VAL A 141 -12.33 3.58 -7.66
CA VAL A 141 -11.01 3.17 -7.14
C VAL A 141 -11.16 2.36 -5.85
N THR A 142 -12.09 2.75 -4.97
CA THR A 142 -12.33 2.03 -3.71
C THR A 142 -13.14 0.75 -3.88
N ASP A 143 -13.88 0.59 -4.98
CA ASP A 143 -14.64 -0.62 -5.30
C ASP A 143 -13.71 -1.77 -5.70
N ASN A 144 -12.58 -1.47 -6.36
CA ASN A 144 -11.56 -2.47 -6.70
C ASN A 144 -10.98 -3.19 -5.46
N ILE A 145 -11.11 -2.59 -4.27
CA ILE A 145 -10.64 -3.16 -3.01
C ILE A 145 -11.57 -4.30 -2.52
N LEU A 146 -12.79 -4.41 -3.04
CA LEU A 146 -13.73 -5.47 -2.64
C LEU A 146 -13.19 -6.87 -2.97
N ASP A 147 -12.51 -7.01 -4.11
CA ASP A 147 -11.88 -8.26 -4.50
C ASP A 147 -10.73 -8.61 -3.53
N ASP A 148 -9.91 -7.62 -3.16
CA ASP A 148 -8.85 -7.78 -2.16
C ASP A 148 -9.41 -8.19 -0.79
N ILE A 149 -10.53 -7.59 -0.37
CA ILE A 149 -11.21 -7.93 0.89
C ILE A 149 -11.68 -9.38 0.84
N THR A 150 -12.29 -9.79 -0.27
CA THR A 150 -12.79 -11.16 -0.45
C THR A 150 -11.66 -12.17 -0.44
N ALA A 151 -10.56 -11.88 -1.15
CA ALA A 151 -9.36 -12.71 -1.15
C ALA A 151 -8.74 -12.78 0.25
N TRP A 152 -8.67 -11.66 0.97
CA TRP A 152 -8.13 -11.60 2.33
C TRP A 152 -8.98 -12.36 3.35
N GLN A 153 -10.32 -12.31 3.23
CA GLN A 153 -11.24 -13.07 4.08
C GLN A 153 -11.10 -14.59 3.87
N ASN A 154 -10.80 -15.01 2.63
CA ASN A 154 -10.65 -16.42 2.27
C ASN A 154 -9.19 -16.90 2.28
N ARG A 155 -8.25 -16.11 2.82
CA ARG A 155 -6.83 -16.48 2.84
C ARG A 155 -6.60 -17.75 3.66
N PRO A 156 -5.66 -18.62 3.27
CA PRO A 156 -5.27 -19.76 4.08
C PRO A 156 -4.72 -19.27 5.43
N LEU A 157 -5.21 -19.87 6.51
CA LEU A 157 -4.75 -19.59 7.87
C LEU A 157 -3.83 -20.72 8.33
N SER A 158 -2.94 -20.40 9.27
CA SER A 158 -2.11 -21.42 9.91
C SER A 158 -2.97 -22.42 10.66
N SER A 159 -2.52 -23.67 10.75
CA SER A 159 -3.24 -24.73 11.45
C SER A 159 -3.40 -24.49 12.96
N VAL A 160 -2.46 -23.73 13.57
CA VAL A 160 -2.44 -23.49 15.00
C VAL A 160 -2.19 -22.02 15.33
N TYR A 161 -3.06 -21.46 16.17
CA TYR A 161 -2.90 -20.15 16.80
C TYR A 161 -2.97 -20.32 18.33
N PRO A 162 -1.85 -20.19 19.08
CA PRO A 162 -1.85 -20.42 20.53
C PRO A 162 -2.71 -19.41 21.31
N ILE A 163 -2.87 -18.20 20.78
CA ILE A 163 -3.74 -17.15 21.34
C ILE A 163 -4.52 -16.50 20.21
N VAL A 164 -5.84 -16.41 20.37
CA VAL A 164 -6.74 -15.66 19.50
C VAL A 164 -7.62 -14.76 20.37
N TYR A 165 -7.67 -13.48 20.04
CA TYR A 165 -8.58 -12.54 20.67
C TYR A 165 -9.76 -12.30 19.76
N LEU A 166 -10.96 -12.37 20.33
CA LEU A 166 -12.19 -11.92 19.71
C LEU A 166 -12.62 -10.67 20.47
N ASP A 167 -12.65 -9.54 19.78
CA ASP A 167 -13.08 -8.29 20.37
C ASP A 167 -14.44 -7.90 19.80
N CYS A 168 -15.36 -7.59 20.70
CA CYS A 168 -16.69 -7.09 20.39
C CYS A 168 -17.06 -6.05 21.45
N ILE A 169 -17.58 -4.91 21.03
CA ILE A 169 -17.97 -3.83 21.93
C ILE A 169 -19.31 -4.20 22.58
N VAL A 170 -19.30 -5.03 23.63
CA VAL A 170 -20.44 -5.21 24.55
C VAL A 170 -19.92 -5.51 25.96
N VAL A 171 -20.20 -4.62 26.92
CA VAL A 171 -19.79 -4.81 28.32
C VAL A 171 -20.94 -5.41 29.14
N LYS A 172 -20.75 -6.65 29.66
CA LYS A 172 -21.56 -7.22 30.76
C LYS A 172 -20.70 -7.37 32.02
N SER A 173 -21.35 -7.34 33.19
CA SER A 173 -20.71 -7.36 34.52
C SER A 173 -19.72 -8.52 34.73
N TRP A 174 -18.55 -8.21 35.29
CA TRP A 174 -17.50 -9.15 35.73
C TRP A 174 -18.00 -10.28 36.65
N ARG A 175 -19.04 -10.02 37.46
CA ARG A 175 -19.61 -10.94 38.44
C ARG A 175 -20.40 -12.04 37.75
N ASN A 176 -21.02 -11.71 36.61
CA ASN A 176 -21.84 -12.65 35.86
C ASN A 176 -20.99 -13.59 35.01
N ASN A 177 -19.72 -13.26 34.76
CA ASN A 177 -18.81 -14.04 33.92
C ASN A 177 -17.62 -14.61 34.72
N TRP A 178 -17.72 -14.62 36.05
CA TRP A 178 -16.59 -14.99 36.93
C TRP A 178 -16.07 -16.40 36.65
N GLU A 179 -16.95 -17.37 36.39
CA GLU A 179 -16.57 -18.75 36.06
C GLU A 179 -15.73 -18.86 34.78
N GLY A 180 -15.98 -18.01 33.77
CA GLY A 180 -15.16 -17.96 32.56
C GLY A 180 -13.82 -17.26 32.80
N LEU A 181 -13.79 -16.26 33.69
CA LEU A 181 -12.59 -15.49 34.02
C LEU A 181 -11.62 -16.28 34.92
N THR A 182 -12.09 -17.22 35.73
CA THR A 182 -11.21 -18.01 36.61
C THR A 182 -10.24 -18.90 35.85
N VAL A 183 -10.63 -19.39 34.67
CA VAL A 183 -9.78 -20.21 33.77
C VAL A 183 -8.49 -19.49 33.41
N PHE A 184 -8.50 -18.15 33.37
CA PHE A 184 -7.28 -17.36 33.15
C PHE A 184 -6.19 -17.64 34.19
N PHE A 185 -6.56 -17.90 35.44
CA PHE A 185 -5.60 -18.13 36.54
C PHE A 185 -4.95 -19.51 36.51
N GLU A 186 -5.53 -20.46 35.76
CA GLU A 186 -4.94 -21.78 35.55
C GLU A 186 -3.66 -21.71 34.69
N TYR A 187 -3.51 -20.64 33.90
CA TYR A 187 -2.32 -20.45 33.07
C TYR A 187 -1.09 -19.97 33.87
N PRO A 188 0.12 -20.48 33.53
CA PRO A 188 1.38 -19.96 34.04
C PRO A 188 1.55 -18.45 33.83
N LYS A 189 2.38 -17.81 34.67
CA LYS A 189 2.63 -16.36 34.64
C LYS A 189 3.11 -15.86 33.27
N ASP A 190 3.88 -16.67 32.54
CA ASP A 190 4.38 -16.34 31.20
C ASP A 190 3.24 -16.21 30.18
N ILE A 191 2.30 -17.15 30.20
CA ILE A 191 1.12 -17.14 29.33
C ILE A 191 0.17 -16.02 29.73
N ARG A 192 -0.11 -15.87 31.03
CA ARG A 192 -0.94 -14.76 31.54
C ARG A 192 -0.40 -13.40 31.11
N LYS A 193 0.92 -13.22 31.16
CA LYS A 193 1.59 -11.99 30.69
C LYS A 193 1.39 -11.71 29.21
N ALA A 194 1.42 -12.74 28.36
CA ALA A 194 1.13 -12.58 26.95
C ALA A 194 -0.36 -12.26 26.69
N ILE A 195 -1.26 -12.78 27.55
CA ILE A 195 -2.71 -12.59 27.43
C ILE A 195 -3.17 -11.19 27.87
N TYR A 196 -2.70 -10.70 29.02
CA TYR A 196 -3.26 -9.46 29.60
C TYR A 196 -2.76 -8.17 28.93
N THR A 197 -1.73 -8.21 28.10
CA THR A 197 -1.24 -7.00 27.43
C THR A 197 -2.23 -6.57 26.35
N THR A 198 -3.26 -5.83 26.75
CA THR A 198 -4.33 -5.33 25.88
C THR A 198 -3.84 -4.26 24.91
N ASN A 199 -2.60 -3.74 25.06
CA ASN A 199 -2.00 -2.72 24.20
C ASN A 199 -2.19 -2.99 22.69
N ALA A 200 -2.05 -4.24 22.24
CA ALA A 200 -2.20 -4.58 20.82
C ALA A 200 -3.66 -4.41 20.35
N ILE A 201 -4.62 -4.87 21.17
CA ILE A 201 -6.06 -4.79 20.90
C ILE A 201 -6.52 -3.33 21.00
N GLU A 202 -6.13 -2.63 22.07
CA GLU A 202 -6.43 -1.23 22.30
C GLU A 202 -5.85 -0.32 21.21
N SER A 203 -4.62 -0.60 20.77
CA SER A 203 -3.98 0.13 19.67
C SER A 203 -4.75 -0.06 18.35
N LEU A 204 -5.13 -1.30 18.02
CA LEU A 204 -5.94 -1.57 16.82
C LEU A 204 -7.31 -0.90 16.90
N ASN A 205 -8.00 -1.04 18.03
CA ASN A 205 -9.28 -0.39 18.28
C ASN A 205 -9.21 1.13 18.17
N SER A 206 -8.14 1.73 18.69
CA SER A 206 -7.92 3.18 18.58
C SER A 206 -7.84 3.60 17.10
N VAL A 207 -7.05 2.88 16.30
CA VAL A 207 -6.91 3.15 14.85
C VAL A 207 -8.25 2.99 14.11
N ILE A 208 -8.98 1.90 14.38
CA ILE A 208 -10.29 1.65 13.77
C ILE A 208 -11.28 2.74 14.18
N ARG A 209 -11.37 3.09 15.47
CA ARG A 209 -12.25 4.16 15.95
C ARG A 209 -11.91 5.51 15.34
N THR A 210 -10.63 5.84 15.17
CA THR A 210 -10.25 7.11 14.51
C THR A 210 -10.75 7.16 13.06
N ALA A 211 -10.65 6.06 12.31
CA ALA A 211 -11.13 6.00 10.93
C ALA A 211 -12.68 6.01 10.86
N VAL A 212 -13.34 5.27 11.75
CA VAL A 212 -14.81 5.15 11.82
C VAL A 212 -15.47 6.44 12.31
N ASN A 213 -14.96 7.07 13.38
CA ASN A 213 -15.59 8.26 13.98
C ASN A 213 -15.60 9.48 13.04
N LYS A 214 -14.68 9.54 12.06
CA LYS A 214 -14.70 10.56 11.01
C LYS A 214 -15.91 10.38 10.08
N ARG A 215 -16.28 9.13 9.78
CA ARG A 215 -17.48 8.79 9.00
C ARG A 215 -18.61 8.42 9.94
N LYS A 216 -19.28 9.44 10.48
CA LYS A 216 -20.39 9.28 11.44
C LYS A 216 -21.50 8.30 10.98
N VAL A 217 -21.72 8.18 9.67
CA VAL A 217 -22.70 7.26 9.07
C VAL A 217 -22.08 6.61 7.84
N PHE A 218 -22.32 5.31 7.65
CA PHE A 218 -21.95 4.58 6.45
C PHE A 218 -23.19 4.36 5.57
N PRO A 219 -23.09 4.53 4.24
CA PRO A 219 -24.20 4.31 3.32
C PRO A 219 -24.51 2.83 3.10
N SER A 220 -23.55 1.94 3.34
CA SER A 220 -23.70 0.49 3.20
C SER A 220 -22.70 -0.27 4.07
N ASP A 221 -22.98 -1.54 4.36
CA ASP A 221 -22.08 -2.43 5.10
C ASP A 221 -20.74 -2.59 4.38
N GLN A 222 -20.76 -2.68 3.04
CA GLN A 222 -19.54 -2.74 2.23
C GLN A 222 -18.67 -1.50 2.42
N ALA A 223 -19.26 -0.31 2.52
CA ALA A 223 -18.50 0.92 2.78
C ALA A 223 -17.82 0.89 4.15
N ALA A 224 -18.49 0.33 5.16
CA ALA A 224 -17.92 0.12 6.49
C ALA A 224 -16.78 -0.91 6.46
N PHE A 225 -16.99 -2.07 5.81
CA PHE A 225 -15.97 -3.11 5.65
C PHE A 225 -14.70 -2.59 4.98
N LYS A 226 -14.82 -1.78 3.92
CA LYS A 226 -13.67 -1.17 3.25
C LYS A 226 -12.83 -0.32 4.21
N VAL A 227 -13.47 0.54 5.00
CA VAL A 227 -12.74 1.41 5.95
C VAL A 227 -12.05 0.58 7.02
N VAL A 228 -12.75 -0.39 7.61
CA VAL A 228 -12.17 -1.26 8.65
C VAL A 228 -11.01 -2.09 8.09
N TYR A 229 -11.19 -2.70 6.91
CA TYR A 229 -10.14 -3.47 6.23
C TYR A 229 -8.89 -2.62 5.98
N LEU A 230 -9.05 -1.44 5.36
CA LEU A 230 -7.93 -0.56 5.03
C LEU A 230 -7.23 0.01 6.27
N ALA A 231 -7.99 0.37 7.30
CA ALA A 231 -7.43 0.81 8.58
C ALA A 231 -6.62 -0.31 9.24
N THR A 232 -7.12 -1.55 9.19
CA THR A 232 -6.44 -2.75 9.71
C THR A 232 -5.15 -3.03 8.94
N GLN A 233 -5.18 -2.96 7.60
CA GLN A 233 -3.97 -3.13 6.78
C GLN A 233 -2.94 -2.02 7.00
N GLN A 234 -3.38 -0.80 7.25
CA GLN A 234 -2.46 0.29 7.58
C GLN A 234 -1.84 0.11 8.97
N ALA A 235 -2.59 -0.43 9.94
CA ALA A 235 -2.10 -0.74 11.27
C ALA A 235 -1.11 -1.92 11.23
N SER A 236 -1.42 -2.98 10.48
CA SER A 236 -0.61 -4.20 10.38
C SER A 236 0.80 -3.94 9.84
N LYS A 237 0.97 -2.94 8.96
CA LYS A 237 2.29 -2.50 8.46
C LYS A 237 3.26 -2.10 9.56
N LYS A 238 2.77 -1.71 10.74
CA LYS A 238 3.59 -1.33 11.90
C LYS A 238 3.91 -2.50 12.83
N TRP A 239 3.31 -3.68 12.60
CA TRP A 239 3.49 -4.87 13.44
C TRP A 239 4.74 -5.65 13.03
N SER A 240 5.91 -5.03 13.22
CA SER A 240 7.20 -5.66 12.93
C SER A 240 7.79 -6.42 14.12
N MET A 241 7.41 -6.05 15.34
CA MET A 241 7.99 -6.61 16.57
C MET A 241 7.10 -7.70 17.17
N PRO A 242 7.67 -8.83 17.62
CA PRO A 242 6.91 -9.88 18.29
C PRO A 242 6.41 -9.42 19.67
N ILE A 243 5.38 -10.11 20.18
CA ILE A 243 4.84 -9.86 21.51
C ILE A 243 5.97 -10.01 22.56
N ARG A 244 5.99 -9.09 23.53
CA ARG A 244 7.00 -9.12 24.61
C ARG A 244 6.91 -10.44 25.38
N ASN A 245 8.05 -11.08 25.60
CA ASN A 245 8.16 -12.39 26.28
C ASN A 245 7.45 -13.54 25.54
N TRP A 246 7.14 -13.40 24.25
CA TRP A 246 6.46 -14.44 23.48
C TRP A 246 7.19 -15.78 23.52
N THR A 247 8.52 -15.80 23.43
CA THR A 247 9.32 -17.04 23.48
C THR A 247 9.10 -17.81 24.79
N SER A 248 9.02 -17.11 25.92
CA SER A 248 8.76 -17.76 27.23
C SER A 248 7.36 -18.37 27.26
N ALA A 249 6.36 -17.63 26.77
CA ALA A 249 4.99 -18.10 26.69
C ALA A 249 4.87 -19.30 25.73
N LEU A 250 5.54 -19.27 24.58
CA LEU A 250 5.52 -20.33 23.58
C LEU A 250 6.10 -21.63 24.13
N ASN A 251 7.23 -21.57 24.83
CA ASN A 251 7.82 -22.74 25.47
C ASN A 251 6.85 -23.36 26.49
N ARG A 252 6.12 -22.52 27.26
CA ARG A 252 5.10 -23.00 28.19
C ARG A 252 3.89 -23.60 27.48
N PHE A 253 3.46 -23.03 26.36
CA PHE A 253 2.41 -23.61 25.53
C PHE A 253 2.82 -24.98 24.97
N MET A 254 4.04 -25.13 24.49
CA MET A 254 4.56 -26.41 23.99
C MET A 254 4.54 -27.50 25.07
N ILE A 255 4.91 -27.16 26.31
CA ILE A 255 4.89 -28.12 27.43
C ILE A 255 3.44 -28.47 27.82
N MET A 256 2.55 -27.47 27.88
CA MET A 256 1.18 -27.66 28.37
C MET A 256 0.25 -28.31 27.33
N PHE A 257 0.55 -28.15 26.04
CA PHE A 257 -0.28 -28.60 24.93
C PHE A 257 0.54 -29.31 23.86
N ASP A 258 1.50 -30.14 24.27
CA ASP A 258 2.46 -30.83 23.38
C ASP A 258 1.75 -31.47 22.19
N ASP A 259 0.75 -32.32 22.44
CA ASP A 259 -0.02 -33.05 21.43
C ASP A 259 -0.71 -32.20 20.36
N ARG A 260 -0.91 -30.90 20.62
CA ARG A 260 -1.62 -29.95 19.74
C ARG A 260 -0.70 -28.98 19.03
N ILE A 261 0.49 -28.72 19.59
CA ILE A 261 1.40 -27.69 19.10
C ILE A 261 2.57 -28.31 18.35
N SER A 262 3.16 -29.41 18.85
CA SER A 262 4.34 -30.02 18.24
C SER A 262 4.07 -30.65 16.86
N LYS A 263 2.82 -31.08 16.59
CA LYS A 263 2.39 -31.63 15.28
C LYS A 263 2.32 -30.61 14.14
N HIS A 264 2.42 -29.31 14.43
CA HIS A 264 2.15 -28.24 13.47
C HIS A 264 3.24 -27.16 13.40
N LEU A 265 4.31 -27.30 14.21
CA LEU A 265 5.40 -26.32 14.35
C LEU A 265 6.77 -26.85 13.90
N ILE A 266 6.80 -28.00 13.21
CA ILE A 266 7.99 -28.58 12.56
C ILE A 266 7.93 -28.27 11.06
#